data_AF-A0A8S2TM37-F1
#
_entry.id   AF-A0A8S2TM37-F1
#
_cell.length_a   1.000
_cell.length_b   1.000
_cell.length_c   1.000
_cell.angle_alpha   90.00
_cell.angle_beta   90.00
_cell.angle_gamma   90.00
#
_symmetry.space_group_name_H-M   'P 1'
#
loop_
_entity.id
_entity.type
_entity.pdbx_description
1 polymer ?
#
loop_
_entity_poly.entity_id
_entity_poly.type
_entity_poly.pdbx_seq_one_letter_code
_entity_poly.pdbx_strand_id
1 'polypeptide(L)'
;ERAGGNVVQTIKENKVPVAFLAILLIQFILIIIDRALYIRRNVRGKFIFQILQIIGVHAWLFFILPGITRVKFRNNGAAQLWYLLKCIYFGYSSIQVRCGYPKRIAGNFLMKRFNYINQILYRGYLLVPFLLELRTIMDWMFTDTSLGLSSWLQLEDIYSNMYLLKCARWAETKYPTPRGQTRPKLTKYGVGGSLLALLILLIWFPLLFFSFTSSFYQKNPPVEVTVEIKLGGYLPIYRMTAQNGDISPFIAADYNELRTKIGQPANTEDAAAFIRDFNSDDITCVNMLAKSTEIWQISQPIRDILITDLSQNKSIPVRFSYTIVRAPPGQDDAEDITAEVANEHTIYILPENEGLRQSLIDILNGTIETRTSINITILRLMPRFIHVKPKAKPEEIESFRK
;
A
#
# COMPACT_ATOMS: atom_id res chain seq x y z
N GLU A 1 -6.56 -19.70 -9.43
CA GLU A 1 -7.79 -19.35 -8.66
C GLU A 1 -7.46 -19.16 -7.19
N ARG A 2 -7.61 -17.93 -6.70
CA ARG A 2 -8.01 -17.52 -5.33
C ARG A 2 -7.80 -16.00 -5.23
N ALA A 3 -8.46 -15.28 -6.14
CA ALA A 3 -8.74 -13.85 -5.97
C ALA A 3 -9.99 -13.76 -5.10
N GLY A 4 -9.79 -13.92 -3.79
CA GLY A 4 -10.86 -13.97 -2.80
C GLY A 4 -10.35 -13.49 -1.45
N GLY A 5 -9.53 -12.43 -1.45
CA GLY A 5 -9.28 -11.65 -0.26
C GLY A 5 -10.62 -11.13 0.24
N ASN A 6 -11.05 -11.64 1.40
CA ASN A 6 -12.30 -11.29 2.05
C ASN A 6 -12.48 -9.76 2.01
N VAL A 7 -13.48 -9.28 1.29
CA VAL A 7 -13.92 -7.87 1.34
C VAL A 7 -14.16 -7.45 2.80
N VAL A 8 -14.54 -8.40 3.65
CA VAL A 8 -14.69 -8.25 5.10
C VAL A 8 -13.36 -7.93 5.81
N GLN A 9 -12.23 -8.43 5.34
CA GLN A 9 -10.89 -8.18 5.89
C GLN A 9 -10.39 -6.79 5.46
N THR A 10 -10.63 -6.39 4.20
CA THR A 10 -10.39 -5.01 3.73
C THR A 10 -11.33 -3.97 4.39
N ILE A 11 -12.56 -4.36 4.75
CA ILE A 11 -13.48 -3.53 5.56
C ILE A 11 -12.99 -3.43 7.01
N LYS A 12 -12.42 -4.51 7.58
CA LYS A 12 -11.79 -4.50 8.91
C LYS A 12 -10.50 -3.67 8.95
N GLU A 13 -9.80 -3.53 7.83
CA GLU A 13 -8.59 -2.69 7.66
C GLU A 13 -8.88 -1.19 7.53
N ASN A 14 -10.13 -0.75 7.80
CA ASN A 14 -10.43 0.64 8.15
C ASN A 14 -10.08 1.70 7.09
N LYS A 15 -10.10 1.37 5.79
CA LYS A 15 -9.94 2.38 4.72
C LYS A 15 -11.18 3.27 4.53
N VAL A 16 -12.37 2.84 4.99
CA VAL A 16 -13.58 3.68 5.00
C VAL A 16 -14.30 3.53 6.35
N PRO A 17 -14.42 4.61 7.15
CA PRO A 17 -15.11 4.56 8.43
C PRO A 17 -16.55 4.06 8.27
N VAL A 18 -16.96 3.04 9.01
CA VAL A 18 -18.33 2.47 8.96
C VAL A 18 -19.40 3.55 9.22
N ALA A 19 -19.12 4.47 10.13
CA ALA A 19 -19.99 5.62 10.40
C ALA A 19 -20.17 6.51 9.16
N PHE A 20 -19.13 6.69 8.35
CA PHE A 20 -19.21 7.46 7.10
C PHE A 20 -20.09 6.77 6.05
N LEU A 21 -19.95 5.46 5.88
CA LEU A 21 -20.81 4.67 5.00
C LEU A 21 -22.29 4.79 5.40
N ALA A 22 -22.58 4.69 6.70
CA ALA A 22 -23.94 4.82 7.22
C ALA A 22 -24.55 6.20 6.91
N ILE A 23 -23.77 7.28 7.02
CA ILE A 23 -24.21 8.64 6.65
C ILE A 23 -24.55 8.71 5.17
N LEU A 24 -23.71 8.16 4.29
CA LEU A 24 -23.96 8.16 2.85
C LEU A 24 -25.22 7.39 2.49
N LEU A 25 -25.45 6.22 3.11
CA LEU A 25 -26.65 5.43 2.91
C LEU A 25 -27.91 6.20 3.35
N ILE A 26 -27.89 6.78 4.55
CA ILE A 26 -29.00 7.59 5.06
C ILE A 26 -29.23 8.79 4.13
N GLN A 27 -28.16 9.47 3.71
CA GLN A 27 -28.25 10.60 2.80
C GLN A 27 -28.88 10.22 1.46
N PHE A 28 -28.55 9.05 0.92
CA PHE A 28 -29.15 8.53 -0.30
C PHE A 28 -30.65 8.25 -0.13
N ILE A 29 -31.06 7.60 0.96
CA ILE A 29 -32.48 7.36 1.27
C ILE A 29 -33.25 8.68 1.42
N LEU A 30 -32.66 9.66 2.11
CA LEU A 30 -33.27 10.98 2.27
C LEU A 30 -33.48 11.69 0.93
N ILE A 31 -32.56 11.54 -0.03
CA ILE A 31 -32.71 12.08 -1.40
C ILE A 31 -33.88 11.40 -2.12
N ILE A 32 -34.03 10.08 -2.00
CA ILE A 32 -35.14 9.32 -2.61
C ILE A 32 -36.48 9.77 -2.04
N ILE A 33 -36.59 9.86 -0.71
CA ILE A 33 -37.83 10.30 -0.04
C ILE A 33 -38.18 11.74 -0.46
N ASP A 34 -37.18 12.62 -0.53
CA ASP A 34 -37.42 14.00 -0.96
C ASP A 34 -37.95 14.06 -2.39
N ARG A 35 -37.38 13.26 -3.29
CA ARG A 35 -37.86 13.14 -4.66
C ARG A 35 -39.29 12.57 -4.72
N ALA A 36 -39.61 11.57 -3.91
CA ALA A 36 -40.95 11.00 -3.83
C ALA A 36 -42.00 12.06 -3.41
N LEU A 37 -41.69 12.85 -2.38
CA LEU A 37 -42.54 13.94 -1.90
C LEU A 37 -42.72 15.04 -2.95
N TYR A 38 -41.65 15.35 -3.69
CA TYR A 38 -41.69 16.29 -4.81
C TYR A 38 -42.62 15.82 -5.94
N ILE A 39 -42.52 14.56 -6.38
CA ILE A 39 -43.34 14.01 -7.48
C ILE A 39 -44.82 13.94 -7.07
N ARG A 40 -45.09 13.50 -5.83
CA ARG A 40 -46.46 13.42 -5.27
C ARG A 40 -47.04 14.80 -4.89
N ARG A 41 -46.24 15.88 -4.97
CA ARG A 41 -46.66 17.27 -4.64
C ARG A 41 -47.20 17.42 -3.22
N ASN A 42 -46.77 16.59 -2.29
CA ASN A 42 -47.30 16.58 -0.93
C ASN A 42 -46.58 17.61 -0.05
N VAL A 43 -47.11 18.84 0.00
CA VAL A 43 -46.54 19.93 0.81
C VAL A 43 -46.54 19.61 2.31
N ARG A 44 -47.60 18.99 2.82
CA ARG A 44 -47.69 18.61 4.25
C ARG A 44 -46.61 17.58 4.62
N GLY A 45 -46.44 16.56 3.77
CA GLY A 45 -45.39 15.56 3.93
C GLY A 45 -43.99 16.18 3.87
N LYS A 46 -43.75 17.09 2.93
CA LYS A 46 -42.47 17.82 2.82
C LYS A 46 -42.19 18.69 4.04
N PHE A 47 -43.21 19.35 4.61
CA PHE A 47 -43.06 20.15 5.82
C PHE A 47 -42.66 19.29 7.04
N ILE A 48 -43.35 18.18 7.27
CA ILE A 48 -43.01 17.23 8.36
C ILE A 48 -41.60 16.67 8.15
N PHE A 49 -41.28 16.27 6.92
CA PHE A 49 -39.96 15.76 6.56
C PHE A 49 -38.84 16.78 6.80
N GLN A 50 -39.08 18.05 6.48
CA GLN A 50 -38.14 19.15 6.74
C GLN A 50 -37.85 19.30 8.23
N ILE A 51 -38.88 19.27 9.09
CA ILE A 51 -38.71 19.35 10.56
C ILE A 51 -37.88 18.17 11.07
N LEU A 52 -38.23 16.95 10.65
CA LEU A 52 -37.52 15.74 11.05
C LEU A 52 -36.05 15.76 10.60
N GLN A 53 -35.77 16.22 9.38
CA GLN A 53 -34.40 16.35 8.88
C GLN A 53 -33.59 17.40 9.63
N ILE A 54 -34.17 18.55 9.97
CA ILE A 54 -33.48 19.60 10.74
C ILE A 54 -33.10 19.04 12.11
N ILE A 55 -34.05 18.45 12.83
CA ILE A 55 -33.80 17.83 14.14
C ILE A 55 -32.75 16.73 14.02
N GLY A 56 -32.87 15.85 13.02
CA GLY A 56 -31.95 14.74 12.80
C GLY A 56 -30.52 15.19 12.49
N VAL A 57 -30.33 16.19 11.62
CA VAL A 57 -29.00 16.72 11.29
C VAL A 57 -28.35 17.42 12.47
N HIS A 58 -29.10 18.21 13.25
CA HIS A 58 -28.55 18.86 14.44
C HIS A 58 -28.23 17.83 15.53
N ALA A 59 -29.11 16.87 15.77
CA ALA A 59 -28.88 15.82 16.74
C ALA A 59 -27.63 14.99 16.37
N TRP A 60 -27.52 14.64 15.09
CA TRP A 60 -26.40 13.87 14.59
C TRP A 60 -25.07 14.63 14.70
N LEU A 61 -25.04 15.90 14.27
CA LEU A 61 -23.80 16.67 14.18
C LEU A 61 -23.28 17.15 15.54
N PHE A 62 -24.17 17.44 16.51
CA PHE A 62 -23.77 17.91 17.82
C PHE A 62 -23.64 16.81 18.89
N PHE A 63 -24.35 15.68 18.77
CA PHE A 63 -24.29 14.60 19.76
C PHE A 63 -23.61 13.33 19.22
N ILE A 64 -24.03 12.82 18.06
CA ILE A 64 -23.56 11.53 17.56
C ILE A 64 -22.12 11.63 17.00
N LEU A 65 -21.86 12.61 16.13
CA LEU A 65 -20.57 12.77 15.47
C LEU A 65 -19.44 13.03 16.48
N PRO A 66 -19.56 13.94 17.47
CA PRO A 66 -18.53 14.13 18.49
C PRO A 66 -18.40 12.93 19.42
N GLY A 67 -19.49 12.18 19.67
CA GLY A 67 -19.46 10.96 20.47
C GLY A 67 -18.65 9.83 19.83
N ILE A 68 -18.73 9.69 18.50
CA ILE A 68 -17.97 8.68 17.74
C ILE A 68 -16.52 9.13 17.49
N THR A 69 -16.35 10.36 16.99
CA THR A 69 -15.03 10.83 16.52
C THR A 69 -14.16 11.44 17.62
N ARG A 70 -14.74 11.75 18.79
CA ARG A 70 -14.09 12.48 19.91
C ARG A 70 -13.50 13.85 19.53
N VAL A 71 -13.80 14.33 18.33
CA VAL A 71 -13.39 15.65 17.84
C VAL A 71 -14.57 16.61 17.98
N LYS A 72 -14.32 17.77 18.60
CA LYS A 72 -15.32 18.84 18.69
C LYS A 72 -15.61 19.39 17.29
N PHE A 73 -16.88 19.69 16.99
CA PHE A 73 -17.32 20.23 15.70
C PHE A 73 -16.49 21.44 15.21
N ARG A 74 -16.06 22.30 16.12
CA ARG A 74 -15.20 23.47 15.81
C ARG A 74 -13.88 23.11 15.13
N ASN A 75 -13.34 21.92 15.39
CA ASN A 75 -12.05 21.50 14.86
C ASN A 75 -12.20 20.63 13.59
N ASN A 76 -13.42 20.36 13.12
CA ASN A 76 -13.68 19.56 11.94
C ASN A 76 -14.21 20.43 10.78
N GLY A 77 -13.29 20.93 9.94
CA GLY A 77 -13.63 21.79 8.80
C GLY A 77 -14.53 21.11 7.75
N ALA A 78 -14.38 19.81 7.53
CA ALA A 78 -15.20 19.06 6.58
C ALA A 78 -16.68 18.98 7.05
N ALA A 79 -16.90 18.74 8.34
CA ALA A 79 -18.24 18.74 8.91
C ALA A 79 -18.90 20.13 8.87
N GLN A 80 -18.12 21.21 9.05
CA GLN A 80 -18.60 22.58 8.94
C GLN A 80 -19.06 22.92 7.52
N LEU A 81 -18.27 22.57 6.51
CA LEU A 81 -18.62 22.77 5.11
C LEU A 81 -19.89 21.97 4.73
N TRP A 82 -19.97 20.71 5.16
CA TRP A 82 -21.15 19.88 4.92
C TRP A 82 -22.40 20.47 5.58
N TYR A 83 -22.28 20.95 6.82
CA TYR A 83 -23.38 21.61 7.53
C TYR A 83 -23.82 22.90 6.83
N LEU A 84 -22.88 23.72 6.35
CA LEU A 84 -23.19 24.92 5.58
C LEU A 84 -24.02 24.59 4.33
N LEU A 85 -23.60 23.59 3.56
CA LEU A 85 -24.34 23.12 2.38
C LEU A 85 -25.73 22.59 2.74
N LYS A 86 -25.86 21.92 3.89
CA LYS A 86 -27.16 21.47 4.42
C LYS A 86 -28.06 22.62 4.83
N CYS A 87 -27.54 23.67 5.45
CA CYS A 87 -28.30 24.87 5.78
C CYS A 87 -28.83 25.57 4.52
N ILE A 88 -28.01 25.66 3.47
CA ILE A 88 -28.45 26.17 2.16
C ILE A 88 -29.58 25.32 1.59
N TYR A 89 -29.46 23.98 1.64
CA TYR A 89 -30.53 23.06 1.24
C TYR A 89 -31.82 23.30 2.06
N PHE A 90 -31.72 23.45 3.38
CA PHE A 90 -32.88 23.73 4.23
C PHE A 90 -33.52 25.09 3.91
N GLY A 91 -32.72 26.09 3.55
CA GLY A 91 -33.19 27.38 3.05
C GLY A 91 -34.05 27.21 1.78
N TYR A 92 -33.53 26.54 0.75
CA TYR A 92 -34.29 26.29 -0.48
C TYR A 92 -35.53 25.41 -0.24
N SER A 93 -35.42 24.40 0.61
CA SER A 93 -36.54 23.51 0.96
C SER A 93 -37.67 24.27 1.67
N SER A 94 -37.34 25.19 2.59
CA SER A 94 -38.35 26.01 3.27
C SER A 94 -39.03 27.01 2.32
N ILE A 95 -38.28 27.62 1.39
CA ILE A 95 -38.85 28.46 0.33
C ILE A 95 -39.80 27.65 -0.55
N GLN A 96 -39.43 26.42 -0.91
CA GLN A 96 -40.29 25.53 -1.71
C GLN A 96 -41.59 25.18 -0.97
N VAL A 97 -41.53 24.88 0.32
CA VAL A 97 -42.72 24.62 1.14
C VAL A 97 -43.60 25.86 1.25
N ARG A 98 -42.99 27.06 1.39
CA ARG A 98 -43.71 28.34 1.46
C ARG A 98 -44.44 28.67 0.16
N CYS A 99 -43.78 28.49 -0.98
CA CYS A 99 -44.32 28.84 -2.29
C CYS A 99 -45.23 27.75 -2.90
N GLY A 100 -45.14 26.51 -2.40
CA GLY A 100 -45.89 25.37 -2.91
C GLY A 100 -45.35 24.79 -4.23
N TYR A 101 -46.01 23.74 -4.74
CA TYR A 101 -45.61 23.05 -5.97
C TYR A 101 -46.40 23.54 -7.20
N PRO A 102 -45.75 23.76 -8.36
CA PRO A 102 -46.45 24.14 -9.59
C PRO A 102 -47.28 22.98 -10.16
N LYS A 103 -48.31 23.30 -10.95
CA LYS A 103 -49.21 22.29 -11.55
C LYS A 103 -48.53 21.39 -12.60
N ARG A 104 -47.43 21.84 -13.21
CA ARG A 104 -46.65 21.10 -14.23
C ARG A 104 -45.22 20.87 -13.73
N ILE A 105 -44.98 19.71 -13.13
CA ILE A 105 -43.65 19.26 -12.67
C ILE A 105 -43.01 18.23 -13.59
N ALA A 106 -43.78 17.67 -14.54
CA ALA A 106 -43.31 16.65 -15.45
C ALA A 106 -42.30 17.24 -16.45
N GLY A 107 -41.11 16.65 -16.51
CA GLY A 107 -40.04 17.00 -17.44
C GLY A 107 -38.67 17.13 -16.76
N ASN A 108 -37.61 16.92 -17.56
CA ASN A 108 -36.25 17.15 -17.11
C ASN A 108 -35.93 18.66 -17.14
N PHE A 109 -35.34 19.20 -16.06
CA PHE A 109 -35.00 20.62 -15.98
C PHE A 109 -33.97 21.05 -17.02
N LEU A 110 -33.06 20.14 -17.41
CA LEU A 110 -32.04 20.38 -18.43
C LEU A 110 -32.64 20.49 -19.83
N MET A 111 -33.77 19.83 -20.07
CA MET A 111 -34.36 19.73 -21.40
C MET A 111 -35.31 20.88 -21.78
N LYS A 112 -35.37 21.96 -20.97
CA LYS A 112 -36.32 23.07 -21.21
C LYS A 112 -35.94 24.00 -22.37
N ARG A 113 -34.65 24.11 -22.69
CA ARG A 113 -34.15 24.94 -23.79
C ARG A 113 -33.21 24.13 -24.67
N PHE A 114 -33.18 24.46 -25.96
CA PHE A 114 -32.26 23.90 -26.94
C PHE A 114 -31.10 24.88 -27.14
N ASN A 115 -30.01 24.68 -26.41
CA ASN A 115 -28.79 25.48 -26.50
C ASN A 115 -27.57 24.57 -26.23
N TYR A 116 -26.37 25.03 -26.62
CA TYR A 116 -25.15 24.25 -26.39
C TYR A 116 -24.88 23.95 -24.92
N ILE A 117 -25.19 24.91 -24.02
CA ILE A 117 -24.99 24.74 -22.58
C ILE A 117 -25.85 23.58 -22.06
N ASN A 118 -27.14 23.54 -22.38
CA ASN A 118 -28.01 22.44 -21.94
C ASN A 118 -27.63 21.13 -22.62
N GLN A 119 -27.18 21.15 -23.87
CA GLN A 119 -26.70 19.93 -24.54
C GLN A 119 -25.48 19.35 -23.83
N ILE A 120 -24.51 20.18 -23.45
CA ILE A 120 -23.31 19.75 -22.72
C ILE A 120 -23.68 19.28 -21.31
N LEU A 121 -24.49 20.05 -20.58
CA LEU A 121 -24.96 19.66 -19.23
C LEU A 121 -25.78 18.37 -19.27
N TYR A 122 -26.61 18.17 -20.30
CA TYR A 122 -27.38 16.95 -20.45
C TYR A 122 -26.51 15.75 -20.82
N ARG A 123 -25.48 15.93 -21.67
CA ARG A 123 -24.47 14.88 -21.89
C ARG A 123 -23.70 14.56 -20.61
N GLY A 124 -23.32 15.57 -19.83
CA GLY A 124 -22.71 15.38 -18.51
C GLY A 124 -23.62 14.62 -17.55
N TYR A 125 -24.93 14.92 -17.55
CA TYR A 125 -25.93 14.20 -16.78
C TYR A 125 -26.01 12.71 -17.15
N LEU A 126 -25.89 12.37 -18.45
CA LEU A 126 -25.86 10.97 -18.93
C LEU A 126 -24.55 10.25 -18.61
N LEU A 127 -23.44 10.96 -18.36
CA LEU A 127 -22.16 10.37 -17.96
C LEU A 127 -22.14 9.93 -16.49
N VAL A 128 -23.01 10.48 -15.65
CA VAL A 128 -23.10 10.08 -14.24
C VAL A 128 -23.75 8.69 -14.16
N PRO A 129 -23.04 7.66 -13.66
CA PRO A 129 -23.57 6.30 -13.63
C PRO A 129 -24.80 6.22 -12.72
N PHE A 130 -25.78 5.40 -13.11
CA PHE A 130 -27.02 5.11 -12.38
C PHE A 130 -27.97 6.31 -12.15
N LEU A 131 -27.56 7.54 -12.45
CA LEU A 131 -28.37 8.73 -12.15
C LEU A 131 -29.64 8.78 -13.02
N LEU A 132 -29.52 8.49 -14.31
CA LEU A 132 -30.65 8.45 -15.25
C LEU A 132 -31.62 7.32 -14.86
N GLU A 133 -31.08 6.15 -14.58
CA GLU A 133 -31.79 4.91 -14.30
C GLU A 133 -32.60 5.06 -13.00
N LEU A 134 -31.94 5.51 -11.92
CA LEU A 134 -32.60 5.78 -10.64
C LEU A 134 -33.67 6.86 -10.80
N ARG A 135 -33.37 7.94 -11.54
CA ARG A 135 -34.37 8.97 -11.85
C ARG A 135 -35.60 8.36 -12.52
N THR A 136 -35.41 7.61 -13.60
CA THR A 136 -36.51 7.11 -14.43
C THR A 136 -37.37 6.11 -13.67
N ILE A 137 -36.75 5.24 -12.87
CA ILE A 137 -37.46 4.29 -12.01
C ILE A 137 -38.26 5.03 -10.93
N MET A 138 -37.67 6.04 -10.25
CA MET A 138 -38.39 6.85 -9.26
C MET A 138 -39.54 7.64 -9.90
N ASP A 139 -39.32 8.23 -11.07
CA ASP A 139 -40.34 8.99 -11.79
C ASP A 139 -41.52 8.07 -12.20
N TRP A 140 -41.26 6.82 -12.61
CA TRP A 140 -42.28 5.79 -12.86
C TRP A 140 -43.03 5.37 -11.58
N MET A 141 -42.31 5.07 -10.49
CA MET A 141 -42.91 4.60 -9.24
C MET A 141 -43.89 5.59 -8.60
N PHE A 142 -43.58 6.89 -8.69
CA PHE A 142 -44.33 7.94 -8.00
C PHE A 142 -45.28 8.74 -8.90
N THR A 143 -45.30 8.46 -10.21
CA THR A 143 -46.24 9.07 -11.16
C THR A 143 -47.37 8.10 -11.46
N ASP A 144 -48.61 8.60 -11.46
CA ASP A 144 -49.76 7.79 -11.84
C ASP A 144 -49.76 7.62 -13.38
N THR A 145 -49.30 6.47 -13.87
CA THR A 145 -49.17 6.14 -15.30
C THR A 145 -49.76 4.77 -15.59
N SER A 146 -50.29 4.59 -16.81
CA SER A 146 -50.78 3.29 -17.30
C SER A 146 -49.69 2.44 -17.95
N LEU A 147 -48.48 3.00 -18.13
CA LEU A 147 -47.36 2.31 -18.79
C LEU A 147 -46.65 1.36 -17.82
N GLY A 148 -46.36 0.15 -18.29
CA GLY A 148 -45.42 -0.76 -17.61
C GLY A 148 -44.00 -0.19 -17.60
N LEU A 149 -43.17 -0.63 -16.65
CA LEU A 149 -41.81 -0.11 -16.44
C LEU A 149 -40.93 -0.18 -17.70
N SER A 150 -41.00 -1.30 -18.46
CA SER A 150 -40.22 -1.47 -19.70
C SER A 150 -40.60 -0.43 -20.75
N SER A 151 -41.90 -0.22 -20.99
CA SER A 151 -42.40 0.79 -21.92
C SER A 151 -42.07 2.21 -21.46
N TRP A 152 -42.06 2.46 -20.15
CA TRP A 152 -41.64 3.74 -19.58
C TRP A 152 -40.14 4.01 -19.81
N LEU A 153 -39.29 3.01 -19.58
CA LEU A 153 -37.85 3.12 -19.86
C LEU A 153 -37.58 3.38 -21.35
N GLN A 154 -38.28 2.68 -22.25
CA GLN A 154 -38.20 2.91 -23.69
C GLN A 154 -38.64 4.33 -24.07
N LEU A 155 -39.72 4.84 -23.47
CA LEU A 155 -40.18 6.20 -23.71
C LEU A 155 -39.12 7.25 -23.31
N GLU A 156 -38.50 7.09 -22.14
CA GLU A 156 -37.46 8.00 -21.67
C GLU A 156 -36.18 7.92 -22.50
N ASP A 157 -35.79 6.74 -22.97
CA ASP A 157 -34.64 6.60 -23.88
C ASP A 157 -34.88 7.28 -25.24
N ILE A 158 -36.06 7.06 -25.84
CA ILE A 158 -36.47 7.73 -27.08
C ILE A 158 -36.48 9.25 -26.87
N TYR A 159 -37.03 9.72 -25.75
CA TYR A 159 -37.09 11.14 -25.42
C TYR A 159 -35.70 11.77 -25.25
N SER A 160 -34.80 11.08 -24.54
CA SER A 160 -33.39 11.47 -24.36
C SER A 160 -32.66 11.62 -25.70
N ASN A 161 -32.77 10.61 -26.56
CA ASN A 161 -32.13 10.60 -27.88
C ASN A 161 -32.72 11.68 -28.80
N MET A 162 -34.05 11.84 -28.80
CA MET A 162 -34.72 12.88 -29.57
C MET A 162 -34.34 14.30 -29.11
N TYR A 163 -34.18 14.51 -27.80
CA TYR A 163 -33.71 15.79 -27.26
C TYR A 163 -32.29 16.14 -27.74
N LEU A 164 -31.36 15.18 -27.70
CA LEU A 164 -30.00 15.38 -28.19
C LEU A 164 -29.96 15.69 -29.69
N LEU A 165 -30.75 14.96 -30.49
CA LEU A 165 -30.90 15.22 -31.93
C LEU A 165 -31.48 16.61 -32.18
N LYS A 166 -32.50 17.03 -31.42
CA LYS A 166 -33.09 18.35 -31.55
C LYS A 166 -32.09 19.47 -31.23
N CYS A 167 -31.24 19.29 -30.22
CA CYS A 167 -30.16 20.23 -29.91
C CYS A 167 -29.12 20.29 -31.04
N ALA A 168 -28.75 19.15 -31.63
CA ALA A 168 -27.83 19.10 -32.77
C ALA A 168 -28.41 19.83 -33.99
N ARG A 169 -29.69 19.62 -34.32
CA ARG A 169 -30.37 20.34 -35.42
C ARG A 169 -30.49 21.83 -35.15
N TRP A 170 -30.76 22.22 -33.91
CA TRP A 170 -30.75 23.62 -33.50
C TRP A 170 -29.37 24.25 -33.72
N ALA A 171 -28.30 23.56 -33.32
CA ALA A 171 -26.93 23.99 -33.52
C ALA A 171 -26.56 24.16 -35.00
N GLU A 172 -26.92 23.18 -35.85
CA GLU A 172 -26.74 23.27 -37.31
C GLU A 172 -27.50 24.44 -37.93
N THR A 173 -28.70 24.73 -37.43
CA THR A 173 -29.54 25.85 -37.91
C THR A 173 -28.97 27.19 -37.47
N LYS A 174 -28.49 27.30 -36.22
CA LYS A 174 -27.96 28.55 -35.66
C LYS A 174 -26.58 28.90 -36.20
N TYR A 175 -25.75 27.88 -36.47
CA TYR A 175 -24.39 28.02 -36.98
C TYR A 175 -24.22 27.17 -38.25
N PRO A 176 -24.84 27.60 -39.37
CA PRO A 176 -24.81 26.84 -40.60
C PRO A 176 -23.40 26.77 -41.16
N THR A 177 -23.00 25.57 -41.55
CA THR A 177 -21.69 25.34 -42.16
C THR A 177 -21.85 25.30 -43.67
N PRO A 178 -21.08 26.08 -44.44
CA PRO A 178 -21.21 26.10 -45.89
C PRO A 178 -20.92 24.72 -46.49
N ARG A 179 -21.75 24.29 -47.44
CA ARG A 179 -21.60 23.02 -48.12
C ARG A 179 -20.41 23.06 -49.07
N GLY A 180 -19.66 21.96 -49.15
CA GLY A 180 -18.51 21.83 -50.06
C GLY A 180 -17.24 22.58 -49.65
N GLN A 181 -17.23 23.25 -48.49
CA GLN A 181 -16.05 23.95 -47.98
C GLN A 181 -15.27 23.09 -46.98
N THR A 182 -13.95 23.28 -46.95
CA THR A 182 -13.08 22.62 -45.98
C THR A 182 -13.29 23.19 -44.57
N ARG A 183 -13.25 22.32 -43.55
CA ARG A 183 -13.32 22.75 -42.14
C ARG A 183 -12.03 23.49 -41.76
N PRO A 184 -12.11 24.56 -40.94
CA PRO A 184 -10.94 25.33 -40.55
C PRO A 184 -9.92 24.46 -39.81
N LYS A 185 -8.64 24.65 -40.14
CA LYS A 185 -7.51 23.87 -39.60
C LYS A 185 -7.52 23.86 -38.06
N LEU A 186 -7.82 24.99 -37.43
CA LEU A 186 -7.89 25.12 -35.97
C LEU A 186 -8.92 24.16 -35.33
N THR A 187 -10.10 24.01 -35.92
CA THR A 187 -11.11 23.06 -35.40
C THR A 187 -10.69 21.60 -35.58
N LYS A 188 -10.01 21.29 -36.69
CA LYS A 188 -9.53 19.93 -36.98
C LYS A 188 -8.41 19.52 -36.01
N TYR A 189 -7.37 20.33 -35.93
CA TYR A 189 -6.22 20.06 -35.06
C TYR A 189 -6.53 20.27 -33.59
N GLY A 190 -7.44 21.21 -33.25
CA GLY A 190 -7.88 21.40 -31.87
C GLY A 190 -8.63 20.19 -31.33
N VAL A 191 -9.72 19.78 -32.00
CA VAL A 191 -10.51 18.63 -31.54
C VAL A 191 -9.71 17.33 -31.67
N GLY A 192 -9.09 17.07 -32.83
CA GLY A 192 -8.30 15.85 -33.04
C GLY A 192 -7.06 15.78 -32.15
N GLY A 193 -6.33 16.88 -32.00
CA GLY A 193 -5.15 16.97 -31.13
C GLY A 193 -5.50 16.81 -29.65
N SER A 194 -6.62 17.38 -29.20
CA SER A 194 -7.09 17.19 -27.82
C SER A 194 -7.42 15.73 -27.51
N LEU A 195 -8.05 15.02 -28.46
CA LEU A 195 -8.38 13.60 -28.31
C LEU A 195 -7.11 12.74 -28.29
N LEU A 196 -6.14 13.04 -29.17
CA LEU A 196 -4.85 12.34 -29.21
C LEU A 196 -4.05 12.58 -27.92
N ALA A 197 -4.00 13.82 -27.43
CA ALA A 197 -3.31 14.17 -26.19
C ALA A 197 -3.93 13.46 -24.97
N LEU A 198 -5.27 13.39 -24.91
CA LEU A 198 -5.97 12.63 -23.87
C LEU A 198 -5.59 11.14 -23.89
N LEU A 199 -5.49 10.54 -25.09
CA LEU A 199 -5.09 9.14 -25.24
C LEU A 199 -3.64 8.90 -24.77
N ILE A 200 -2.71 9.78 -25.17
CA ILE A 200 -1.31 9.72 -24.73
C ILE A 200 -1.24 9.85 -23.21
N LEU A 201 -2.00 10.79 -22.62
CA LEU A 201 -2.08 10.94 -21.18
C LEU A 201 -2.57 9.64 -20.54
N LEU A 202 -3.65 9.03 -21.03
CA LEU A 202 -4.18 7.78 -20.44
C LEU A 202 -3.16 6.63 -20.47
N ILE A 203 -2.37 6.52 -21.55
CA ILE A 203 -1.34 5.47 -21.68
C ILE A 203 -0.14 5.74 -20.76
N TRP A 204 0.37 6.97 -20.74
CA TRP A 204 1.64 7.29 -20.07
C TRP A 204 1.48 7.78 -18.63
N PHE A 205 0.34 8.36 -18.28
CA PHE A 205 0.09 8.89 -16.93
C PHE A 205 0.22 7.82 -15.83
N PRO A 206 -0.32 6.59 -15.98
CA PRO A 206 -0.13 5.56 -14.96
C PRO A 206 1.34 5.21 -14.75
N LEU A 207 2.13 5.13 -15.82
CA LEU A 207 3.56 4.84 -15.74
C LEU A 207 4.34 5.96 -15.05
N LEU A 208 4.04 7.22 -15.41
CA LEU A 208 4.62 8.38 -14.75
C LEU A 208 4.23 8.43 -13.27
N PHE A 209 2.96 8.17 -12.96
CA PHE A 209 2.45 8.15 -11.60
C PHE A 209 3.12 7.07 -10.74
N PHE A 210 3.32 5.85 -11.27
CA PHE A 210 4.08 4.81 -10.58
C PHE A 210 5.53 5.23 -10.31
N SER A 211 6.21 5.82 -11.29
CA SER A 211 7.58 6.31 -11.10
C SER A 211 7.69 7.38 -10.00
N PHE A 212 6.70 8.25 -9.86
CA PHE A 212 6.66 9.24 -8.78
C PHE A 212 6.31 8.66 -7.40
N THR A 213 5.63 7.51 -7.35
CA THR A 213 5.13 6.90 -6.11
C THR A 213 5.98 5.72 -5.62
N SER A 214 6.92 5.23 -6.42
CA SER A 214 7.80 4.13 -6.04
C SER A 214 8.95 4.59 -5.13
N SER A 215 8.86 4.14 -3.89
CA SER A 215 9.85 4.12 -2.81
C SER A 215 9.99 5.40 -1.98
N PHE A 216 9.24 5.42 -0.87
CA PHE A 216 9.81 5.98 0.35
C PHE A 216 10.93 5.04 0.76
N TYR A 217 12.18 5.43 0.52
CA TYR A 217 13.34 4.72 1.04
C TYR A 217 13.26 4.74 2.57
N GLN A 218 13.05 3.58 3.18
CA GLN A 218 13.02 3.40 4.61
C GLN A 218 14.10 2.41 5.02
N LYS A 219 15.04 2.88 5.85
CA LYS A 219 16.08 2.03 6.43
C LYS A 219 15.46 0.92 7.28
N ASN A 220 16.04 -0.28 7.20
CA ASN A 220 15.61 -1.43 7.98
C ASN A 220 16.81 -2.16 8.61
N PRO A 221 17.43 -1.57 9.65
CA PRO A 221 18.54 -2.21 10.34
C PRO A 221 18.06 -3.48 11.09
N PRO A 222 18.95 -4.47 11.27
CA PRO A 222 18.63 -5.64 12.07
C PRO A 222 18.41 -5.25 13.55
N VAL A 223 17.45 -5.92 14.19
CA VAL A 223 17.15 -5.78 15.63
C VAL A 223 17.94 -6.80 16.44
N GLU A 224 18.13 -7.98 15.88
CA GLU A 224 18.85 -9.07 16.52
C GLU A 224 19.66 -9.85 15.48
N VAL A 225 20.90 -10.19 15.83
CA VAL A 225 21.76 -11.05 15.01
C VAL A 225 22.32 -12.16 15.88
N THR A 226 21.96 -13.39 15.57
CA THR A 226 22.45 -14.59 16.27
C THR A 226 23.44 -15.33 15.40
N VAL A 227 24.61 -15.66 15.95
CA VAL A 227 25.70 -16.39 15.30
C VAL A 227 26.00 -17.67 16.07
N GLU A 228 26.15 -18.78 15.35
CA GLU A 228 26.45 -20.10 15.90
C GLU A 228 27.60 -20.76 15.16
N ILE A 229 28.54 -21.37 15.90
CA ILE A 229 29.59 -22.22 15.33
C ILE A 229 29.34 -23.66 15.78
N LYS A 230 29.18 -24.56 14.83
CA LYS A 230 28.94 -25.99 15.05
C LYS A 230 30.07 -26.82 14.45
N LEU A 231 30.51 -27.83 15.20
CA LEU A 231 31.35 -28.90 14.68
C LEU A 231 30.43 -30.09 14.35
N GLY A 232 30.47 -30.60 13.13
CA GLY A 232 29.67 -31.74 12.72
C GLY A 232 28.16 -31.53 12.88
N GLY A 233 27.48 -32.58 13.34
CA GLY A 233 26.08 -32.54 13.77
C GLY A 233 25.90 -32.30 15.27
N TYR A 234 26.93 -31.80 15.95
CA TYR A 234 26.94 -31.63 17.41
C TYR A 234 26.37 -30.28 17.83
N LEU A 235 26.11 -30.13 19.14
CA LEU A 235 25.68 -28.86 19.73
C LEU A 235 26.71 -27.74 19.46
N PRO A 236 26.26 -26.50 19.24
CA PRO A 236 27.13 -25.39 18.91
C PRO A 236 28.16 -25.15 20.02
N ILE A 237 29.43 -25.03 19.62
CA ILE A 237 30.54 -24.74 20.53
C ILE A 237 30.59 -23.25 20.90
N TYR A 238 29.97 -22.40 20.08
CA TYR A 238 29.85 -20.97 20.30
C TYR A 238 28.47 -20.51 19.84
N ARG A 239 27.80 -19.73 20.67
CA ARG A 239 26.55 -19.04 20.34
C ARG A 239 26.57 -17.64 20.93
N MET A 240 26.27 -16.66 20.10
CA MET A 240 26.21 -15.25 20.49
C MET A 240 25.01 -14.60 19.81
N THR A 241 24.23 -13.86 20.59
CA THR A 241 23.12 -13.05 20.10
C THR A 241 23.42 -11.59 20.39
N ALA A 242 23.68 -10.82 19.34
CA ALA A 242 23.87 -9.37 19.41
C ALA A 242 22.50 -8.67 19.33
N GLN A 243 22.28 -7.71 20.22
CA GLN A 243 21.07 -6.89 20.30
C GLN A 243 21.44 -5.40 20.41
N ASN A 244 20.51 -4.57 20.90
CA ASN A 244 20.70 -3.13 21.10
C ASN A 244 21.96 -2.82 21.92
N GLY A 245 22.91 -2.12 21.30
CA GLY A 245 24.21 -1.76 21.90
C GLY A 245 25.41 -2.42 21.20
N ASP A 246 25.23 -3.67 20.74
CA ASP A 246 26.23 -4.38 19.93
C ASP A 246 26.00 -4.21 18.44
N ILE A 247 24.81 -3.74 18.06
CA ILE A 247 24.44 -3.38 16.69
C ILE A 247 24.51 -1.86 16.56
N SER A 248 25.46 -1.36 15.76
CA SER A 248 25.66 0.07 15.54
C SER A 248 25.63 0.42 14.05
N PRO A 249 24.93 1.48 13.63
CA PRO A 249 24.95 1.93 12.24
C PRO A 249 26.35 2.42 11.86
N PHE A 250 26.70 2.30 10.59
CA PHE A 250 27.97 2.82 10.08
C PHE A 250 27.97 4.35 10.10
N ILE A 251 29.05 4.96 10.62
CA ILE A 251 29.22 6.41 10.56
C ILE A 251 29.76 6.78 9.17
N ALA A 252 29.41 7.96 8.66
CA ALA A 252 29.87 8.43 7.34
C ALA A 252 31.41 8.42 7.20
N ALA A 253 32.15 8.65 8.29
CA ALA A 253 33.61 8.56 8.31
C ALA A 253 34.10 7.12 8.03
N ASP A 254 33.54 6.13 8.74
CA ASP A 254 33.88 4.72 8.56
C ASP A 254 33.51 4.23 7.16
N TYR A 255 32.37 4.69 6.62
CA TYR A 255 31.94 4.35 5.26
C TYR A 255 32.95 4.85 4.22
N ASN A 256 33.45 6.09 4.39
CA ASN A 256 34.47 6.64 3.50
C ASN A 256 35.81 5.90 3.63
N GLU A 257 36.19 5.47 4.83
CA GLU A 257 37.38 4.64 5.02
C GLU A 257 37.23 3.26 4.35
N LEU A 258 36.07 2.63 4.48
CA LEU A 258 35.77 1.36 3.81
C LEU A 258 35.86 1.52 2.28
N ARG A 259 35.29 2.61 1.75
CA ARG A 259 35.32 2.93 0.32
C ARG A 259 36.74 3.18 -0.19
N THR A 260 37.59 3.86 0.58
CA THR A 260 38.99 4.10 0.17
C THR A 260 39.81 2.82 0.20
N LYS A 261 39.60 1.93 1.18
CA LYS A 261 40.25 0.61 1.26
C LYS A 261 39.85 -0.32 0.11
N ILE A 262 38.56 -0.31 -0.29
CA ILE A 262 38.08 -1.12 -1.41
C ILE A 262 38.48 -0.52 -2.76
N GLY A 263 38.60 0.81 -2.86
CA GLY A 263 38.99 1.50 -4.09
C GLY A 263 40.48 1.48 -4.43
N GLN A 264 41.32 0.78 -3.66
CA GLN A 264 42.74 0.62 -3.99
C GLN A 264 42.92 -0.30 -5.20
N PRO A 265 43.89 -0.05 -6.10
CA PRO A 265 43.98 -0.68 -7.43
C PRO A 265 44.22 -2.20 -7.45
N ALA A 266 44.44 -2.82 -6.28
CA ALA A 266 44.55 -4.27 -6.13
C ALA A 266 43.18 -4.96 -5.86
N ASN A 267 42.14 -4.19 -5.51
CA ASN A 267 40.82 -4.68 -5.15
C ASN A 267 39.82 -4.47 -6.29
N THR A 268 38.90 -5.43 -6.42
CA THR A 268 38.10 -5.71 -7.63
C THR A 268 37.12 -4.58 -7.92
N GLU A 269 37.02 -4.11 -9.18
CA GLU A 269 36.08 -3.06 -9.61
C GLU A 269 34.62 -3.35 -9.19
N ASP A 270 34.27 -4.64 -9.14
CA ASP A 270 32.96 -5.15 -8.71
C ASP A 270 32.62 -4.79 -7.25
N ALA A 271 33.60 -4.83 -6.33
CA ALA A 271 33.38 -4.48 -4.92
C ALA A 271 33.16 -2.98 -4.75
N ALA A 272 33.86 -2.17 -5.53
CA ALA A 272 33.72 -0.72 -5.55
C ALA A 272 32.41 -0.26 -6.21
N ALA A 273 31.87 -1.02 -7.16
CA ALA A 273 30.53 -0.80 -7.71
C ALA A 273 29.45 -1.17 -6.69
N PHE A 274 29.57 -2.35 -6.07
CA PHE A 274 28.58 -2.85 -5.10
C PHE A 274 28.37 -1.88 -3.92
N ILE A 275 29.45 -1.35 -3.33
CA ILE A 275 29.31 -0.48 -2.15
C ILE A 275 28.65 0.87 -2.46
N ARG A 276 28.64 1.31 -3.73
CA ARG A 276 28.03 2.59 -4.15
C ARG A 276 26.50 2.54 -4.17
N ASP A 277 25.93 1.35 -4.23
CA ASP A 277 24.47 1.16 -4.21
C ASP A 277 23.88 1.34 -2.80
N PHE A 278 24.73 1.43 -1.76
CA PHE A 278 24.34 1.55 -0.36
C PHE A 278 24.79 2.87 0.25
N ASN A 279 23.93 3.48 1.07
CA ASN A 279 24.30 4.60 1.92
C ASN A 279 24.94 4.11 3.24
N SER A 280 25.56 5.04 3.99
CA SER A 280 26.06 4.73 5.35
C SER A 280 24.99 4.16 6.27
N ASP A 281 23.75 4.64 6.10
CA ASP A 281 22.61 4.27 6.94
C ASP A 281 22.06 2.86 6.64
N ASP A 282 22.38 2.28 5.48
CA ASP A 282 22.03 0.90 5.11
C ASP A 282 22.99 -0.12 5.72
N ILE A 283 24.18 0.32 6.10
CA ILE A 283 25.24 -0.54 6.58
C ILE A 283 25.22 -0.53 8.11
N THR A 284 25.21 -1.72 8.69
CA THR A 284 25.21 -1.91 10.13
C THR A 284 26.38 -2.78 10.52
N CYS A 285 27.13 -2.35 11.53
CA CYS A 285 28.19 -3.14 12.14
C CYS A 285 27.62 -3.92 13.32
N VAL A 286 27.92 -5.22 13.37
CA VAL A 286 27.54 -6.10 14.48
C VAL A 286 28.81 -6.45 15.24
N ASN A 287 28.94 -5.95 16.46
CA ASN A 287 30.03 -6.27 17.34
C ASN A 287 29.77 -7.63 18.02
N MET A 288 30.64 -8.60 17.76
CA MET A 288 30.52 -9.93 18.36
C MET A 288 31.47 -10.06 19.54
N LEU A 289 30.98 -10.58 20.67
CA LEU A 289 31.82 -10.86 21.83
C LEU A 289 32.68 -12.11 21.59
N ALA A 290 33.92 -12.09 22.07
CA ALA A 290 34.85 -13.21 21.91
C ALA A 290 34.43 -14.48 22.68
N LYS A 291 33.57 -14.36 23.70
CA LYS A 291 33.08 -15.47 24.52
C LYS A 291 31.65 -15.82 24.14
N SER A 292 31.33 -17.11 24.16
CA SER A 292 29.96 -17.60 23.96
C SER A 292 29.05 -17.09 25.08
N THR A 293 27.82 -16.74 24.73
CA THR A 293 26.76 -16.40 25.69
C THR A 293 26.16 -17.64 26.35
N GLU A 294 26.25 -18.78 25.67
CA GLU A 294 25.77 -20.07 26.17
C GLU A 294 26.93 -20.99 26.54
N ILE A 295 26.71 -21.77 27.61
CA ILE A 295 27.60 -22.85 28.02
C ILE A 295 27.46 -24.01 27.05
N TRP A 296 28.56 -24.65 26.67
CA TRP A 296 28.53 -25.82 25.80
C TRP A 296 28.00 -27.06 26.55
N GLN A 297 26.71 -27.36 26.37
CA GLN A 297 25.99 -28.45 27.06
C GLN A 297 26.17 -29.82 26.38
N ILE A 298 27.40 -30.21 26.03
CA ILE A 298 27.65 -31.54 25.46
C ILE A 298 27.61 -32.63 26.54
N SER A 299 26.92 -33.75 26.27
CA SER A 299 26.97 -34.90 27.17
C SER A 299 28.27 -35.68 27.00
N GLN A 300 28.77 -36.29 28.08
CA GLN A 300 29.99 -37.12 28.04
C GLN A 300 30.02 -38.14 26.88
N PRO A 301 28.97 -38.96 26.63
CA PRO A 301 29.01 -39.90 25.52
C PRO A 301 29.11 -39.22 24.15
N ILE A 302 28.49 -38.06 23.96
CA ILE A 302 28.56 -37.31 22.69
C ILE A 302 29.96 -36.70 22.51
N ARG A 303 30.58 -36.24 23.60
CA ARG A 303 31.97 -35.76 23.60
C ARG A 303 32.94 -36.87 23.19
N ASP A 304 32.78 -38.09 23.71
CA ASP A 304 33.63 -39.23 23.36
C ASP A 304 33.46 -39.64 21.88
N ILE A 305 32.23 -39.56 21.35
CA ILE A 305 31.97 -39.79 19.92
C ILE A 305 32.60 -38.70 19.06
N LEU A 306 32.52 -37.42 19.47
CA LEU A 306 33.19 -36.32 18.76
C LEU A 306 34.72 -36.53 18.71
N ILE A 307 35.33 -36.95 19.83
CA ILE A 307 36.76 -37.29 19.89
C ILE A 307 37.06 -38.46 18.95
N THR A 308 36.21 -39.49 18.95
CA THR A 308 36.36 -40.64 18.07
C THR A 308 36.27 -40.23 16.59
N ASP A 309 35.30 -39.40 16.22
CA ASP A 309 35.15 -38.87 14.87
C ASP A 309 36.35 -38.00 14.46
N LEU A 310 36.92 -37.22 15.38
CA LEU A 310 38.14 -36.44 15.16
C LEU A 310 39.36 -37.35 14.95
N SER A 311 39.46 -38.50 15.63
CA SER A 311 40.54 -39.47 15.41
C SER A 311 40.41 -40.30 14.13
N GLN A 312 39.18 -40.46 13.61
CA GLN A 312 38.92 -41.20 12.38
C GLN A 312 39.26 -40.38 11.14
N ASN A 313 39.55 -41.06 10.03
CA ASN A 313 39.86 -40.47 8.72
C ASN A 313 38.59 -39.91 8.01
N LYS A 314 37.76 -39.15 8.73
CA LYS A 314 36.49 -38.57 8.26
C LYS A 314 36.56 -37.05 8.18
N SER A 315 35.99 -36.46 7.14
CA SER A 315 35.83 -35.00 7.04
C SER A 315 34.75 -34.53 8.02
N ILE A 316 35.08 -33.50 8.81
CA ILE A 316 34.14 -32.92 9.79
C ILE A 316 33.72 -31.53 9.30
N PRO A 317 32.43 -31.29 9.02
CA PRO A 317 31.97 -29.96 8.63
C PRO A 317 32.02 -29.03 9.85
N VAL A 318 32.62 -27.86 9.70
CA VAL A 318 32.50 -26.74 10.64
C VAL A 318 31.53 -25.74 10.01
N ARG A 319 30.40 -25.53 10.67
CA ARG A 319 29.34 -24.64 10.18
C ARG A 319 29.35 -23.35 10.98
N PHE A 320 29.40 -22.23 10.29
CA PHE A 320 29.13 -20.90 10.81
C PHE A 320 27.73 -20.50 10.35
N SER A 321 26.75 -20.55 11.25
CA SER A 321 25.36 -20.18 10.96
C SER A 321 25.07 -18.79 11.52
N TYR A 322 24.36 -17.97 10.77
CA TYR A 322 23.93 -16.64 11.21
C TYR A 322 22.46 -16.42 10.88
N THR A 323 21.74 -15.85 11.85
CA THR A 323 20.31 -15.55 11.79
C THR A 323 20.11 -14.08 12.09
N ILE A 324 19.40 -13.39 11.23
CA ILE A 324 19.20 -11.95 11.27
C ILE A 324 17.71 -11.69 11.36
N VAL A 325 17.31 -11.00 12.44
CA VAL A 325 15.93 -10.59 12.69
C VAL A 325 15.84 -9.08 12.47
N ARG A 326 14.87 -8.66 11.66
CA ARG A 326 14.55 -7.26 11.37
C ARG A 326 13.21 -6.89 11.99
N ALA A 327 13.03 -5.62 12.29
CA ALA A 327 11.70 -5.14 12.63
C ALA A 327 10.78 -5.34 11.41
N PRO A 328 9.54 -5.83 11.59
CA PRO A 328 8.58 -5.79 10.50
C PRO A 328 8.44 -4.32 10.08
N PRO A 329 8.53 -4.01 8.78
CA PRO A 329 8.28 -2.65 8.34
C PRO A 329 6.84 -2.24 8.70
N GLY A 330 6.54 -0.95 8.64
CA GLY A 330 5.18 -0.45 8.87
C GLY A 330 4.15 -1.24 8.06
N GLN A 331 2.92 -1.29 8.55
CA GLN A 331 1.84 -2.22 8.20
C GLN A 331 1.49 -2.36 6.70
N ASP A 332 2.02 -1.50 5.83
CA ASP A 332 1.86 -1.52 4.37
C ASP A 332 2.98 -2.30 3.61
N ASP A 333 4.13 -2.57 4.23
CA ASP A 333 5.30 -3.21 3.57
C ASP A 333 5.60 -4.64 4.08
N ALA A 334 4.78 -5.15 5.00
CA ALA A 334 5.02 -6.43 5.68
C ALA A 334 4.95 -7.66 4.75
N GLU A 335 4.34 -7.53 3.56
CA GLU A 335 4.37 -8.60 2.53
C GLU A 335 5.70 -8.63 1.75
N ASP A 336 6.52 -7.59 1.84
CA ASP A 336 7.72 -7.43 1.01
C ASP A 336 9.06 -7.74 1.71
N ILE A 337 9.06 -7.91 3.03
CA ILE A 337 10.28 -8.18 3.81
C ILE A 337 10.09 -9.39 4.74
N THR A 338 11.00 -10.37 4.66
CA THR A 338 11.03 -11.47 5.64
C THR A 338 11.61 -10.99 6.97
N ALA A 339 10.84 -11.11 8.05
CA ALA A 339 11.25 -10.63 9.38
C ALA A 339 12.50 -11.36 9.90
N GLU A 340 12.62 -12.66 9.63
CA GLU A 340 13.76 -13.48 10.00
C GLU A 340 14.39 -14.08 8.75
N VAL A 341 15.72 -13.99 8.64
CA VAL A 341 16.47 -14.59 7.56
C VAL A 341 17.74 -15.24 8.10
N ALA A 342 18.02 -16.46 7.65
CA ALA A 342 19.16 -17.23 8.10
C ALA A 342 19.93 -17.83 6.93
N ASN A 343 21.24 -17.98 7.10
CA ASN A 343 22.08 -18.75 6.20
C ASN A 343 23.28 -19.35 6.97
N GLU A 344 23.99 -20.26 6.32
CA GLU A 344 25.17 -20.91 6.91
C GLU A 344 26.33 -21.00 5.92
N HIS A 345 27.53 -20.83 6.44
CA HIS A 345 28.79 -21.05 5.72
C HIS A 345 29.48 -22.29 6.29
N THR A 346 29.78 -23.26 5.44
CA THR A 346 30.36 -24.54 5.86
C THR A 346 31.74 -24.72 5.26
N ILE A 347 32.70 -25.09 6.11
CA ILE A 347 34.02 -25.57 5.70
C ILE A 347 34.21 -26.99 6.21
N TYR A 348 35.17 -27.73 5.66
CA TYR A 348 35.45 -29.09 6.09
C TYR A 348 36.85 -29.19 6.68
N ILE A 349 36.97 -29.72 7.90
CA ILE A 349 38.24 -30.20 8.42
C ILE A 349 38.57 -31.48 7.67
N LEU A 350 39.45 -31.34 6.69
CA LEU A 350 39.95 -32.47 5.92
C LEU A 350 40.80 -33.40 6.81
N PRO A 351 40.90 -34.69 6.45
CA PRO A 351 41.66 -35.62 7.27
C PRO A 351 43.18 -35.37 7.25
N GLU A 352 43.68 -34.75 6.18
CA GLU A 352 45.09 -34.36 6.01
C GLU A 352 45.57 -33.32 7.03
N ASN A 353 44.64 -32.59 7.69
CA ASN A 353 44.96 -31.60 8.70
C ASN A 353 45.10 -32.24 10.10
N GLU A 354 46.00 -33.22 10.23
CA GLU A 354 46.21 -33.96 11.48
C GLU A 354 46.53 -33.05 12.67
N GLY A 355 47.33 -32.00 12.47
CA GLY A 355 47.69 -31.06 13.55
C GLY A 355 46.50 -30.31 14.15
N LEU A 356 45.52 -29.92 13.33
CA LEU A 356 44.31 -29.23 13.80
C LEU A 356 43.38 -30.18 14.54
N ARG A 357 43.27 -31.42 14.05
CA ARG A 357 42.45 -32.47 14.68
C ARG A 357 43.03 -32.88 16.04
N GLN A 358 44.34 -33.09 16.10
CA GLN A 358 45.02 -33.42 17.35
C GLN A 358 44.86 -32.30 18.38
N SER A 359 45.02 -31.04 17.96
CA SER A 359 44.80 -29.88 18.83
C SER A 359 43.37 -29.81 19.37
N LEU A 360 42.35 -30.12 18.55
CA LEU A 360 40.96 -30.19 19.00
C LEU A 360 40.76 -31.33 20.00
N ILE A 361 41.34 -32.50 19.76
CA ILE A 361 41.27 -33.66 20.67
C ILE A 361 41.92 -33.31 22.02
N ASP A 362 43.07 -32.65 22.02
CA ASP A 362 43.79 -32.27 23.24
C ASP A 362 42.97 -31.25 24.07
N ILE A 363 42.33 -30.28 23.42
CA ILE A 363 41.39 -29.35 24.07
C ILE A 363 40.19 -30.11 24.63
N LEU A 364 39.62 -31.03 23.86
CA LEU A 364 38.46 -31.79 24.29
C LEU A 364 38.78 -32.70 25.47
N ASN A 365 39.95 -33.35 25.51
CA ASN A 365 40.37 -34.25 26.59
C ASN A 365 40.76 -33.52 27.88
N GLY A 366 40.97 -32.20 27.84
CA GLY A 366 41.37 -31.41 29.00
C GLY A 366 42.78 -31.75 29.50
N THR A 367 43.61 -32.36 28.65
CA THR A 367 45.01 -32.75 28.95
C THR A 367 45.96 -31.55 28.97
N ILE A 368 45.46 -30.36 28.66
CA ILE A 368 46.22 -29.12 28.64
C ILE A 368 46.14 -28.48 30.03
N GLU A 369 47.22 -28.55 30.80
CA GLU A 369 47.37 -27.74 32.00
C GLU A 369 47.28 -26.25 31.62
N THR A 370 46.50 -25.52 32.41
CA THR A 370 46.15 -24.07 32.34
C THR A 370 47.22 -23.03 31.95
N ARG A 371 48.48 -23.39 31.65
CA ARG A 371 49.58 -22.46 31.38
C ARG A 371 49.96 -22.26 29.91
N THR A 372 49.50 -23.10 28.99
CA THR A 372 49.70 -22.88 27.54
C THR A 372 48.35 -22.84 26.83
N SER A 373 47.85 -21.64 26.54
CA SER A 373 46.65 -21.46 25.72
C SER A 373 46.94 -21.94 24.29
N ILE A 374 46.50 -23.16 23.96
CA ILE A 374 46.53 -23.63 22.58
C ILE A 374 45.41 -22.91 21.83
N ASN A 375 45.79 -21.98 20.95
CA ASN A 375 44.87 -21.30 20.06
C ASN A 375 44.79 -22.06 18.74
N ILE A 376 43.59 -22.49 18.36
CA ILE A 376 43.34 -23.15 17.08
C ILE A 376 42.83 -22.12 16.09
N THR A 377 43.49 -22.03 14.94
CA THR A 377 43.09 -21.12 13.87
C THR A 377 42.40 -21.90 12.75
N ILE A 378 41.14 -21.58 12.52
CA ILE A 378 40.36 -22.12 11.40
C ILE A 378 40.25 -21.03 10.33
N LEU A 379 40.88 -21.24 9.18
CA LEU A 379 40.89 -20.27 8.09
C LEU A 379 39.53 -20.25 7.35
N ARG A 380 39.08 -19.04 6.98
CA ARG A 380 37.90 -18.80 6.12
C ARG A 380 36.55 -19.33 6.67
N LEU A 381 36.40 -19.40 7.99
CA LEU A 381 35.15 -19.82 8.64
C LEU A 381 34.11 -18.70 8.75
N MET A 382 34.52 -17.46 9.04
CA MET A 382 33.60 -16.36 9.32
C MET A 382 33.55 -15.38 8.13
N PRO A 383 32.42 -15.26 7.42
CA PRO A 383 32.21 -14.21 6.43
C PRO A 383 32.13 -12.85 7.12
N ARG A 384 32.92 -11.86 6.68
CA ARG A 384 32.94 -10.51 7.29
C ARG A 384 31.84 -9.60 6.76
N PHE A 385 31.45 -9.77 5.49
CA PHE A 385 30.46 -8.91 4.82
C PHE A 385 29.29 -9.77 4.34
N ILE A 386 28.09 -9.45 4.83
CA ILE A 386 26.86 -10.18 4.52
C ILE A 386 25.86 -9.19 3.94
N HIS A 387 25.34 -9.49 2.75
CA HIS A 387 24.27 -8.72 2.14
C HIS A 387 22.91 -9.31 2.49
N VAL A 388 22.09 -8.53 3.18
CA VAL A 388 20.75 -8.93 3.62
C VAL A 388 19.69 -8.35 2.67
N LYS A 389 19.14 -9.20 1.80
CA LYS A 389 18.10 -8.82 0.84
C LYS A 389 16.71 -8.81 1.50
N PRO A 390 15.70 -8.14 0.93
CA PRO A 390 14.34 -8.11 1.50
C PRO A 390 13.68 -9.49 1.61
N LYS A 391 13.72 -10.32 0.56
CA LYS A 391 13.06 -11.65 0.49
C LYS A 391 14.00 -12.84 0.32
N ALA A 392 15.28 -12.60 0.05
CA ALA A 392 16.23 -13.66 -0.24
C ALA A 392 17.10 -13.98 0.97
N LYS A 393 17.69 -15.18 0.98
CA LYS A 393 18.65 -15.58 2.01
C LYS A 393 19.83 -14.59 2.04
N PRO A 394 20.37 -14.28 3.23
CA PRO A 394 21.50 -13.39 3.35
C PRO A 394 22.76 -14.08 2.82
N GLU A 395 23.49 -13.42 1.95
CA GLU A 395 24.62 -14.01 1.22
C GLU A 395 25.93 -13.30 1.59
N GLU A 396 27.03 -14.05 1.65
CA GLU A 396 28.37 -13.46 1.73
C GLU A 396 28.66 -12.69 0.45
N ILE A 397 29.27 -11.52 0.57
CA ILE A 397 29.64 -10.71 -0.59
C ILE A 397 30.96 -11.22 -1.16
N GLU A 398 30.89 -12.06 -2.19
CA GLU A 398 32.07 -12.70 -2.78
C GLU A 398 33.13 -11.71 -3.29
N SER A 399 32.71 -10.53 -3.77
CA SER A 399 33.63 -9.49 -4.24
C SER A 399 34.53 -8.90 -3.14
N PHE A 400 34.16 -9.07 -1.86
CA PHE A 400 34.92 -8.62 -0.70
C PHE A 400 35.81 -9.72 -0.09
N ARG A 401 35.85 -10.90 -0.72
CA ARG A 401 36.57 -12.08 -0.20
C ARG A 401 38.06 -12.11 -0.54
N LYS A 402 38.50 -11.31 -1.52
CA LYS A 402 39.87 -11.33 -2.07
C LYS A 402 40.86 -10.52 -1.24
#